data_AF-A0A9D6N0M6-F1
#
_entry.id   AF-A0A9D6N0M6-F1
#
_cell.length_a   1.000
_cell.length_b   1.000
_cell.length_c   1.000
_cell.angle_alpha   90.00
_cell.angle_beta   90.00
_cell.angle_gamma   90.00
#
_symmetry.space_group_name_H-M   'P 1'
#
loop_
_entity.id
_entity.type
_entity.pdbx_description
1 polymer ?
#
loop_
_entity_poly.entity_id
_entity_poly.type
_entity_poly.pdbx_seq_one_letter_code
_entity_poly.pdbx_strand_id
1 'polypeptide(L)'
;MLGPLERWLRSQVGRPWDVVYSDACAVIRADSVVRAHIKNHLLEFVERHTFMKGGEVWCFVEYGPAQEVPVNRALYRRSGFFVHPLTRLLQPIPEGPRMRRRDPQGERRRSTQRWLCDSMLLRRLNGCWFECRVLPFPRRTVKGDSPWRFDAAAKKAICRSDADDIYGRRVYCVAKRQLSRRELKREGLSNGMGGRAAVSQSVRQGWLTAALPF
;
A
#
# COMPACT_ATOMS: atom_id res chain seq x y z
N MET A 1 12.49 2.38 -13.20
CA MET A 1 13.11 2.79 -14.48
C MET A 1 13.46 4.29 -14.54
N LEU A 2 13.40 5.06 -13.44
CA LEU A 2 13.48 6.53 -13.52
C LEU A 2 14.72 7.18 -12.91
N GLY A 3 15.59 6.41 -12.25
CA GLY A 3 16.83 6.94 -11.65
C GLY A 3 17.77 7.68 -12.63
N PRO A 4 17.91 7.25 -13.91
CA PRO A 4 18.73 7.99 -14.88
C PRO A 4 18.20 9.41 -15.17
N LEU A 5 16.89 9.56 -15.34
CA LEU A 5 16.26 10.85 -15.64
C LEU A 5 16.37 11.80 -14.46
N GLU A 6 16.15 11.30 -13.24
CA GLU A 6 16.32 12.09 -12.03
C GLU A 6 17.77 12.59 -11.87
N ARG A 7 18.77 11.72 -12.08
CA ARG A 7 20.19 12.12 -12.03
C ARG A 7 20.53 13.18 -13.08
N TRP A 8 19.98 13.03 -14.28
CA TRP A 8 20.17 14.03 -15.34
C TRP A 8 19.54 15.37 -14.93
N LEU A 9 18.31 15.40 -14.42
CA LEU A 9 17.70 16.64 -13.91
C LEU A 9 18.54 17.31 -12.80
N ARG A 10 19.14 16.51 -11.89
CA ARG A 10 20.05 17.05 -10.86
C ARG A 10 21.23 17.80 -11.47
N SER A 11 21.79 17.33 -12.58
CA SER A 11 22.90 18.02 -13.25
C SER A 11 22.48 19.27 -14.02
N GLN A 12 21.17 19.52 -14.19
CA GLN A 12 20.62 20.69 -14.86
C GLN A 12 20.18 21.81 -13.91
N VAL A 13 20.31 21.61 -12.59
CA VAL A 13 19.96 22.61 -11.58
C VAL A 13 20.71 23.92 -11.83
N GLY A 14 20.00 25.04 -11.74
CA GLY A 14 20.52 26.38 -12.01
C GLY A 14 20.43 26.83 -13.47
N ARG A 15 20.00 25.95 -14.40
CA ARG A 15 19.71 26.33 -15.79
C ARG A 15 18.25 26.79 -15.96
N PRO A 16 17.94 27.65 -16.94
CA PRO A 16 16.56 27.99 -17.29
C PRO A 16 15.78 26.74 -17.71
N TRP A 17 14.57 26.56 -17.15
CA TRP A 17 13.76 25.36 -17.40
C TRP A 17 13.44 25.15 -18.88
N ASP A 18 13.12 26.22 -19.61
CA ASP A 18 12.74 26.10 -21.02
C ASP A 18 13.89 25.53 -21.88
N VAL A 19 15.14 25.87 -21.54
CA VAL A 19 16.33 25.31 -22.19
C VAL A 19 16.49 23.83 -21.83
N VAL A 20 16.38 23.49 -20.54
CA VAL A 20 16.47 22.10 -20.06
C VAL A 20 15.41 21.21 -20.71
N TYR A 21 14.17 21.70 -20.78
CA TYR A 21 13.06 20.98 -21.40
C TYR A 21 13.26 20.80 -22.91
N SER A 22 13.79 21.82 -23.58
CA SER A 22 14.13 21.75 -25.01
C SER A 22 15.23 20.72 -25.29
N ASP A 23 16.31 20.74 -24.50
CA ASP A 23 17.40 19.76 -24.55
C ASP A 23 16.87 18.33 -24.35
N ALA A 24 15.98 18.13 -23.37
CA ALA A 24 15.35 16.84 -23.12
C ALA A 24 14.50 16.37 -24.31
N CYS A 25 13.70 17.26 -24.91
CA CYS A 25 12.85 16.94 -26.06
C CYS A 25 13.66 16.64 -27.32
N ALA A 26 14.84 17.25 -27.50
CA ALA A 26 15.73 16.96 -28.61
C ALA A 26 16.26 15.52 -28.57
N VAL A 27 16.52 15.00 -27.37
CA VAL A 27 17.00 13.62 -27.16
C VAL A 27 15.82 12.62 -27.12
N ILE A 28 14.72 12.98 -26.46
CA ILE A 28 13.54 12.14 -26.27
C ILE A 28 12.53 12.43 -27.38
N ARG A 29 12.80 11.91 -28.58
CA ARG A 29 11.84 11.99 -29.70
C ARG A 29 10.55 11.23 -29.36
N ALA A 30 9.39 11.85 -29.57
CA ALA A 30 8.09 11.26 -29.21
C ALA A 30 7.55 10.26 -30.27
N ASP A 31 8.43 9.44 -30.85
CA ASP A 31 8.13 8.47 -31.90
C ASP A 31 7.81 7.07 -31.35
N SER A 32 7.77 6.90 -30.03
CA SER A 32 7.42 5.64 -29.37
C SER A 32 6.68 5.86 -28.06
N VAL A 33 5.82 4.90 -27.70
CA VAL A 33 5.06 4.90 -26.43
C VAL A 33 5.99 4.97 -25.22
N VAL A 34 7.15 4.30 -25.28
CA VAL A 34 8.15 4.33 -24.20
C VAL A 34 8.73 5.73 -24.03
N ARG A 35 9.11 6.41 -25.12
CA ARG A 35 9.67 7.77 -25.06
C ARG A 35 8.62 8.81 -24.64
N ALA A 36 7.38 8.67 -25.11
CA ALA A 36 6.26 9.47 -24.62
C ALA A 36 6.06 9.29 -23.11
N HIS A 37 6.15 8.05 -22.60
CA HIS A 37 6.08 7.78 -21.16
C HIS A 37 7.24 8.43 -20.39
N ILE A 38 8.47 8.41 -20.92
CA ILE A 38 9.61 9.11 -20.31
C ILE A 38 9.37 10.61 -20.24
N LYS A 39 8.78 11.22 -21.28
CA LYS A 39 8.42 12.64 -21.29
C LYS A 39 7.39 12.97 -20.22
N ASN A 40 6.41 12.09 -19.99
CA ASN A 40 5.47 12.27 -18.88
C ASN A 40 6.20 12.28 -17.54
N HIS A 41 7.13 11.33 -17.31
CA HIS A 41 7.95 11.33 -16.08
C HIS A 41 8.80 12.59 -15.92
N LEU A 42 9.35 13.13 -17.01
CA LEU A 42 10.09 14.40 -16.96
C LEU A 42 9.22 15.54 -16.39
N LEU A 43 7.97 15.63 -16.85
CA LEU A 43 7.03 16.62 -16.38
C LEU A 43 6.55 16.34 -14.94
N GLU A 44 6.39 15.06 -14.56
CA GLU A 44 6.08 14.67 -13.17
C GLU A 44 7.23 15.01 -12.20
N PHE A 45 8.48 15.04 -12.67
CA PHE A 45 9.64 15.34 -11.84
C PHE A 45 9.79 16.81 -11.46
N VAL A 46 9.15 17.71 -12.21
CA VAL A 46 9.35 19.16 -12.10
C VAL A 46 8.03 19.88 -11.90
N GLU A 47 7.87 20.51 -10.75
CA GLU A 47 6.73 21.41 -10.49
C GLU A 47 6.93 22.73 -11.26
N ARG A 48 6.02 23.01 -12.18
CA ARG A 48 6.11 24.14 -13.13
C ARG A 48 5.13 25.26 -12.77
N HIS A 49 4.08 24.96 -12.02
CA HIS A 49 3.02 25.89 -11.67
C HIS A 49 3.29 26.51 -10.30
N THR A 50 4.38 27.26 -10.21
CA THR A 50 4.85 27.90 -8.97
C THR A 50 4.58 29.41 -8.97
N PHE A 51 4.48 29.99 -7.77
CA PHE A 51 4.30 31.42 -7.56
C PHE A 51 4.91 31.86 -6.21
N MET A 52 5.13 33.17 -6.04
CA MET A 52 5.65 33.72 -4.79
C MET A 52 4.51 34.04 -3.83
N LYS A 53 4.66 33.65 -2.56
CA LYS A 53 3.75 34.04 -1.47
C LYS A 53 4.53 34.17 -0.17
N GLY A 54 4.49 35.35 0.45
CA GLY A 54 5.19 35.61 1.72
C GLY A 54 6.71 35.43 1.66
N GLY A 55 7.33 35.67 0.50
CA GLY A 55 8.78 35.46 0.30
C GLY A 55 9.19 34.00 0.02
N GLU A 56 8.23 33.07 0.02
CA GLU A 56 8.46 31.65 -0.28
C GLU A 56 7.87 31.26 -1.64
N VAL A 57 8.33 30.13 -2.18
CA VAL A 57 7.78 29.54 -3.41
C VAL A 57 6.68 28.55 -3.08
N TRP A 58 5.51 28.78 -3.68
CA TRP A 58 4.29 28.00 -3.50
C TRP A 58 3.85 27.39 -4.81
N CYS A 59 3.01 26.36 -4.74
CA CYS A 59 2.37 25.72 -5.88
C CYS A 59 0.96 25.25 -5.53
N PHE A 60 0.23 24.75 -6.52
CA PHE A 60 -1.03 24.07 -6.33
C PHE A 60 -0.83 22.55 -6.28
N VAL A 61 -1.63 21.85 -5.47
CA VAL A 61 -1.71 20.39 -5.54
C VAL A 61 -2.56 19.99 -6.76
N GLU A 62 -2.02 19.18 -7.69
CA GLU A 62 -2.78 18.65 -8.85
C GLU A 62 -3.90 17.68 -8.44
N TYR A 63 -3.73 16.96 -7.34
CA TYR A 63 -4.63 15.87 -6.95
C TYR A 63 -5.42 16.23 -5.69
N GLY A 64 -6.71 16.54 -5.88
CA GLY A 64 -7.64 16.88 -4.80
C GLY A 64 -8.25 18.28 -4.97
N PRO A 65 -8.90 18.84 -3.94
CA PRO A 65 -9.34 20.24 -3.98
C PRO A 65 -8.12 21.13 -4.18
N ALA A 66 -8.21 22.07 -5.12
CA ALA A 66 -7.14 23.00 -5.45
C ALA A 66 -6.73 23.78 -4.18
N GLN A 67 -5.60 23.38 -3.61
CA GLN A 67 -5.06 23.97 -2.39
C GLN A 67 -3.65 24.50 -2.66
N GLU A 68 -3.42 25.72 -2.22
CA GLU A 68 -2.09 26.32 -2.25
C GLU A 68 -1.24 25.72 -1.13
N VAL A 69 -0.05 25.24 -1.48
CA VAL A 69 0.91 24.70 -0.52
C VAL A 69 2.32 25.24 -0.83
N PRO A 70 3.19 25.38 0.18
CA PRO A 70 4.61 25.58 -0.07
C PRO A 70 5.18 24.45 -0.92
N VAL A 71 6.12 24.76 -1.83
CA VAL A 71 6.64 23.77 -2.80
C VAL A 71 7.29 22.55 -2.13
N ASN A 72 7.86 22.72 -0.92
CA ASN A 72 8.44 21.63 -0.12
C ASN A 72 7.40 20.71 0.56
N ARG A 73 6.11 21.07 0.49
CA ARG A 73 4.97 20.26 0.96
C ARG A 73 4.13 19.72 -0.19
N ALA A 74 4.46 20.05 -1.44
CA ALA A 74 3.82 19.47 -2.60
C ALA A 74 3.95 17.94 -2.56
N LEU A 75 2.82 17.24 -2.41
CA LEU A 75 2.77 15.81 -2.09
C LEU A 75 3.13 14.88 -3.26
N TYR A 76 3.81 15.38 -4.29
CA TYR A 76 4.20 14.53 -5.40
C TYR A 76 5.24 13.52 -4.91
N ARG A 77 4.90 12.23 -4.98
CA ARG A 77 5.79 11.13 -4.61
C ARG A 77 7.08 11.09 -5.46
N ARG A 78 7.18 11.91 -6.51
CA ARG A 78 8.26 11.91 -7.49
C ARG A 78 8.87 13.27 -7.76
N SER A 79 8.18 14.41 -7.59
CA SER A 79 8.76 15.72 -7.93
C SER A 79 9.90 16.05 -6.99
N GLY A 80 11.11 16.15 -7.55
CA GLY A 80 12.33 16.52 -6.84
C GLY A 80 12.80 17.94 -7.16
N PHE A 81 12.15 18.60 -8.12
CA PHE A 81 12.53 19.90 -8.64
C PHE A 81 11.33 20.79 -8.87
N PHE A 82 11.57 22.09 -8.96
CA PHE A 82 10.58 23.08 -9.33
C PHE A 82 11.22 24.17 -10.21
N VAL A 83 10.40 24.89 -10.95
CA VAL A 83 10.82 26.10 -11.67
C VAL A 83 10.61 27.28 -10.74
N HIS A 84 11.66 28.05 -10.44
CA HIS A 84 11.50 29.23 -9.60
C HIS A 84 10.69 30.32 -10.36
N PRO A 85 9.63 30.89 -9.77
CA PRO A 85 8.68 31.74 -10.50
C PRO A 85 9.31 33.03 -11.05
N LEU A 86 10.26 33.62 -10.30
CA LEU A 86 10.96 34.85 -10.69
C LEU A 86 12.14 34.60 -11.64
N THR A 87 13.08 33.73 -11.25
CA THR A 87 14.31 33.49 -12.02
C THR A 87 14.15 32.52 -13.18
N ARG A 88 13.03 31.76 -13.23
CA ARG A 88 12.76 30.70 -14.21
C ARG A 88 13.79 29.57 -14.25
N LEU A 89 14.66 29.50 -13.25
CA LEU A 89 15.67 28.47 -13.13
C LEU A 89 15.07 27.20 -12.53
N LEU A 90 15.57 26.05 -13.00
CA LEU A 90 15.31 24.76 -12.39
C LEU A 90 16.04 24.67 -11.04
N GLN A 91 15.30 24.41 -9.97
CA GLN A 91 15.85 24.28 -8.62
C GLN A 91 15.37 22.99 -7.95
N PRO A 92 16.18 22.38 -7.06
CA PRO A 92 15.72 21.25 -6.27
C PRO A 92 14.67 21.71 -5.27
N ILE A 93 13.62 20.89 -5.05
CA ILE A 93 12.68 21.15 -3.97
C ILE A 93 13.44 21.04 -2.65
N PRO A 94 13.41 22.06 -1.78
CA PRO A 94 14.06 21.99 -0.47
C PRO A 94 13.52 20.80 0.31
N GLU A 95 14.38 20.10 1.05
CA GLU A 95 13.93 18.97 1.87
C GLU A 95 12.88 19.45 2.88
N GLY A 96 11.62 19.13 2.61
CA GLY A 96 10.53 19.34 3.56
C GLY A 96 10.62 18.33 4.71
N PRO A 97 9.92 18.58 5.82
CA PRO A 97 9.78 17.57 6.86
C PRO A 97 9.20 16.31 6.22
N ARG A 98 9.95 15.20 6.27
CA ARG A 98 9.48 13.90 5.76
C ARG A 98 8.16 13.58 6.44
N MET A 99 7.05 13.78 5.72
CA MET A 99 5.73 13.49 6.24
C MET A 99 5.70 12.00 6.51
N ARG A 100 5.76 11.61 7.79
CA ARG A 100 5.63 10.20 8.19
C ARG A 100 4.32 9.73 7.60
N ARG A 101 4.38 8.89 6.56
CA ARG A 101 3.19 8.24 6.06
C ARG A 101 2.60 7.50 7.25
N ARG A 102 1.43 7.93 7.71
CA ARG A 102 0.65 7.10 8.63
C ARG A 102 0.48 5.77 7.93
N ASP A 103 0.65 4.68 8.66
CA ASP A 103 0.30 3.33 8.22
C ASP A 103 -0.94 2.90 9.00
N PRO A 104 -2.15 3.39 8.63
CA PRO A 104 -3.38 3.02 9.34
C PRO A 104 -3.58 1.50 9.35
N GLN A 105 -3.14 0.81 8.30
CA GLN A 105 -3.21 -0.63 8.25
C GLN A 105 -2.27 -1.26 9.29
N GLY A 106 -1.05 -0.74 9.45
CA GLY A 106 -0.09 -1.17 10.47
C GLY A 106 -0.59 -0.95 11.89
N GLU A 107 -1.18 0.21 12.15
CA GLU A 107 -1.84 0.52 13.43
C GLU A 107 -2.99 -0.45 13.72
N ARG A 108 -3.83 -0.72 12.70
CA ARG A 108 -4.91 -1.72 12.81
C ARG A 108 -4.38 -3.13 13.03
N ARG A 109 -3.30 -3.53 12.35
CA ARG A 109 -2.64 -4.84 12.56
C ARG A 109 -2.16 -4.96 14.01
N ARG A 110 -1.48 -3.94 14.55
CA ARG A 110 -1.00 -3.94 15.95
C ARG A 110 -2.10 -4.10 16.99
N SER A 111 -3.30 -3.55 16.73
CA SER A 111 -4.43 -3.65 17.66
C SER A 111 -5.28 -4.91 17.48
N THR A 112 -5.19 -5.58 16.33
CA THR A 112 -6.03 -6.75 16.00
C THR A 112 -5.25 -8.04 15.85
N GLN A 113 -3.91 -8.02 15.88
CA GLN A 113 -3.06 -9.16 15.62
C GLN A 113 -1.83 -9.18 16.52
N ARG A 114 -1.40 -10.38 16.92
CA ARG A 114 -0.15 -10.61 17.65
C ARG A 114 0.51 -11.88 17.12
N TRP A 115 1.71 -11.77 16.58
CA TRP A 115 2.50 -12.93 16.15
C TRP A 115 3.03 -13.68 17.36
N LEU A 116 2.87 -15.01 17.36
CA LEU A 116 3.45 -15.90 18.37
C LEU A 116 4.77 -16.48 17.87
N CYS A 117 4.81 -16.84 16.58
CA CYS A 117 5.99 -17.29 15.84
C CYS A 117 5.77 -17.09 14.34
N ASP A 118 6.65 -17.58 13.46
CA ASP A 118 6.53 -17.33 12.02
C ASP A 118 5.34 -18.02 11.32
N SER A 119 4.77 -19.07 11.94
CA SER A 119 3.66 -19.85 11.40
C SER A 119 2.35 -19.71 12.18
N MET A 120 2.33 -18.91 13.26
CA MET A 120 1.15 -18.72 14.11
C MET A 120 0.99 -17.27 14.57
N LEU A 121 -0.26 -16.79 14.50
CA LEU A 121 -0.66 -15.50 15.06
C LEU A 121 -2.00 -15.59 15.78
N LEU A 122 -2.18 -14.73 16.77
CA LEU A 122 -3.48 -14.38 17.31
C LEU A 122 -4.08 -13.27 16.46
N ARG A 123 -5.35 -13.40 16.08
CA ARG A 123 -6.06 -12.40 15.29
C ARG A 123 -7.49 -12.23 15.76
N ARG A 124 -7.89 -10.97 15.93
CA ARG A 124 -9.26 -10.59 16.26
C ARG A 124 -10.09 -10.47 14.98
N LEU A 125 -11.14 -11.27 14.89
CA LEU A 125 -12.09 -11.31 13.77
C LEU A 125 -13.50 -11.16 14.34
N ASN A 126 -14.27 -10.18 13.85
CA ASN A 126 -15.65 -9.93 14.28
C ASN A 126 -15.78 -9.89 15.82
N GLY A 127 -14.86 -9.21 16.50
CA GLY A 127 -14.86 -9.07 17.95
C GLY A 127 -14.25 -10.23 18.75
N CYS A 128 -14.03 -11.41 18.15
CA CYS A 128 -13.48 -12.59 18.83
C CYS A 128 -12.02 -12.85 18.46
N TRP A 129 -11.20 -13.32 19.40
CA TRP A 129 -9.82 -13.73 19.13
C TRP A 129 -9.73 -15.17 18.67
N PHE A 130 -8.92 -15.37 17.63
CA PHE A 130 -8.60 -16.66 17.04
C PHE A 130 -7.09 -16.87 17.03
N GLU A 131 -6.68 -18.10 17.22
CA GLU A 131 -5.37 -18.60 16.88
C GLU A 131 -5.42 -19.02 15.41
N CYS A 132 -4.54 -18.44 14.60
CA CYS A 132 -4.47 -18.67 13.17
C CYS A 132 -3.14 -19.33 12.83
N ARG A 133 -3.20 -20.48 12.15
CA ARG A 133 -2.04 -21.10 11.52
C ARG A 133 -1.92 -20.56 10.11
N VAL A 134 -0.72 -20.14 9.75
CA VAL A 134 -0.42 -19.55 8.43
C VAL A 134 0.66 -20.33 7.70
N LEU A 135 0.65 -20.21 6.37
CA LEU A 135 1.75 -20.65 5.51
C LEU A 135 2.27 -19.47 4.67
N PRO A 136 3.57 -19.45 4.35
CA PRO A 136 4.13 -18.44 3.45
C PRO A 136 3.62 -18.63 2.03
N PHE A 137 3.49 -17.52 1.30
CA PHE A 137 3.38 -17.60 -0.16
C PHE A 137 4.67 -18.22 -0.72
N PRO A 138 4.57 -19.09 -1.75
CA PRO A 138 5.76 -19.62 -2.41
C PRO A 138 6.57 -18.46 -2.98
N ARG A 139 7.90 -18.48 -2.87
CA ARG A 139 8.77 -17.38 -3.34
C ARG A 139 8.72 -17.21 -4.86
N ARG A 140 8.57 -18.30 -5.60
CA ARG A 140 8.37 -18.34 -7.05
C ARG A 140 7.12 -19.15 -7.37
N THR A 141 6.26 -18.61 -8.23
CA THR A 141 5.15 -19.34 -8.82
C THR A 141 5.68 -20.13 -10.02
N VAL A 142 5.46 -21.44 -10.04
CA VAL A 142 5.76 -22.28 -11.21
C VAL A 142 4.67 -22.06 -12.26
N LYS A 143 4.98 -22.30 -13.54
CA LYS A 143 3.97 -22.22 -14.61
C LYS A 143 2.78 -23.13 -14.27
N GLY A 144 1.58 -22.56 -14.23
CA GLY A 144 0.34 -23.26 -13.84
C GLY A 144 -0.05 -23.13 -12.37
N ASP A 145 0.82 -22.59 -11.49
CA ASP A 145 0.46 -22.30 -10.10
C ASP A 145 -0.32 -20.99 -10.01
N SER A 146 -1.45 -21.01 -9.29
CA SER A 146 -2.25 -19.81 -9.08
C SER A 146 -1.52 -18.84 -8.14
N PRO A 147 -1.44 -17.54 -8.48
CA PRO A 147 -0.91 -16.53 -7.57
C PRO A 147 -1.84 -16.25 -6.37
N TRP A 148 -3.05 -16.82 -6.38
CA TRP A 148 -4.06 -16.66 -5.35
C TRP A 148 -4.05 -17.84 -4.37
N ARG A 149 -4.22 -17.55 -3.08
CA ARG A 149 -4.36 -18.55 -2.02
C ARG A 149 -5.63 -18.28 -1.23
N PHE A 150 -6.40 -19.33 -0.93
CA PHE A 150 -7.58 -19.18 -0.09
C PHE A 150 -7.15 -18.93 1.36
N ASP A 151 -7.68 -17.87 1.96
CA ASP A 151 -7.40 -17.48 3.34
C ASP A 151 -8.59 -17.84 4.25
N ALA A 152 -8.37 -18.73 5.20
CA ALA A 152 -9.41 -19.23 6.11
C ALA A 152 -9.89 -18.17 7.12
N ALA A 153 -9.09 -17.14 7.42
CA ALA A 153 -9.49 -16.05 8.32
C ALA A 153 -10.35 -15.01 7.60
N ALA A 154 -9.98 -14.63 6.38
CA ALA A 154 -10.69 -13.67 5.54
C ALA A 154 -11.84 -14.30 4.73
N LYS A 155 -11.87 -15.64 4.61
CA LYS A 155 -12.83 -16.43 3.81
C LYS A 155 -12.87 -16.02 2.33
N LYS A 156 -11.71 -15.70 1.75
CA LYS A 156 -11.57 -15.32 0.34
C LYS A 156 -10.23 -15.75 -0.22
N ALA A 157 -10.14 -15.84 -1.55
CA ALA A 157 -8.86 -15.91 -2.23
C ALA A 157 -8.12 -14.57 -2.09
N ILE A 158 -6.84 -14.62 -1.73
CA ILE A 158 -5.97 -13.45 -1.56
C ILE A 158 -4.69 -13.61 -2.37
N CYS A 159 -4.17 -12.49 -2.88
CA CYS A 159 -2.86 -12.44 -3.50
C CYS A 159 -1.78 -11.99 -2.49
N ARG A 160 -0.53 -11.88 -2.94
CA ARG A 160 0.58 -11.39 -2.09
C ARG A 160 0.35 -9.97 -1.56
N SER A 161 -0.27 -9.08 -2.36
CA SER A 161 -0.55 -7.71 -1.93
C SER A 161 -1.62 -7.66 -0.85
N ASP A 162 -2.69 -8.46 -0.99
CA ASP A 162 -3.69 -8.61 0.06
C ASP A 162 -3.06 -9.12 1.36
N ALA A 163 -2.10 -10.06 1.27
CA ALA A 163 -1.42 -10.61 2.44
C ALA A 163 -0.56 -9.57 3.17
N ASP A 164 0.16 -8.72 2.43
CA ASP A 164 0.94 -7.61 3.00
C ASP A 164 0.00 -6.63 3.75
N ASP A 165 -1.17 -6.32 3.19
CA ASP A 165 -2.17 -5.46 3.84
C ASP A 165 -2.81 -6.13 5.06
N ILE A 166 -3.15 -7.41 4.97
CA ILE A 166 -3.86 -8.14 6.02
C ILE A 166 -2.93 -8.48 7.20
N TYR A 167 -1.76 -9.04 6.92
CA TYR A 167 -0.86 -9.64 7.91
C TYR A 167 0.44 -8.86 8.12
N GLY A 168 0.77 -7.93 7.22
CA GLY A 168 2.10 -7.31 7.19
C GLY A 168 3.22 -8.29 6.77
N ARG A 169 2.84 -9.49 6.31
CA ARG A 169 3.72 -10.56 5.87
C ARG A 169 3.06 -11.31 4.71
N ARG A 170 3.88 -11.84 3.80
CA ARG A 170 3.42 -12.65 2.66
C ARG A 170 3.02 -14.06 3.07
N VAL A 171 1.95 -14.16 3.83
CA VAL A 171 1.39 -15.39 4.39
C VAL A 171 -0.12 -15.45 4.16
N TYR A 172 -0.70 -16.64 4.21
CA TYR A 172 -2.15 -16.84 4.18
C TYR A 172 -2.56 -17.81 5.29
N CYS A 173 -3.73 -17.58 5.88
CA CYS A 173 -4.28 -18.41 6.94
C CYS A 173 -4.84 -19.72 6.37
N VAL A 174 -4.34 -20.84 6.86
CA VAL A 174 -4.80 -22.19 6.46
C VAL A 174 -5.77 -22.80 7.46
N ALA A 175 -5.73 -22.36 8.72
CA ALA A 175 -6.63 -22.83 9.76
C ALA A 175 -6.78 -21.78 10.86
N LYS A 176 -7.94 -21.75 11.50
CA LYS A 176 -8.17 -20.91 12.68
C LYS A 176 -9.01 -21.62 13.72
N ARG A 177 -8.72 -21.36 15.00
CA ARG A 177 -9.49 -21.84 16.16
C ARG A 177 -9.77 -20.66 17.10
N GLN A 178 -10.98 -20.57 17.63
CA GLN A 178 -11.32 -19.52 18.59
C GLN A 178 -10.65 -19.81 19.95
N LEU A 179 -10.12 -18.78 20.61
CA LEU A 179 -9.55 -18.91 21.94
C LEU A 179 -10.65 -19.08 22.99
N SER A 180 -10.42 -19.98 23.94
CA SER A 180 -11.23 -20.13 25.15
C SER A 180 -11.00 -18.97 26.13
N ARG A 181 -11.89 -18.81 27.11
CA ARG A 181 -11.74 -17.78 28.17
C ARG A 181 -10.43 -17.90 28.94
N ARG A 182 -9.97 -19.13 29.20
CA ARG A 182 -8.71 -19.38 29.91
C ARG A 182 -7.51 -18.94 29.08
N GLU A 183 -7.52 -19.23 27.78
CA GLU A 183 -6.47 -18.80 26.84
C GLU A 183 -6.48 -17.28 26.68
N LEU A 184 -7.65 -16.65 26.53
CA LEU A 184 -7.78 -15.19 26.48
C LEU A 184 -7.13 -14.53 27.70
N LYS A 185 -7.42 -15.02 28.92
CA LYS A 185 -6.83 -14.49 30.15
C LYS A 185 -5.31 -14.66 30.18
N ARG A 186 -4.80 -15.81 29.74
CA ARG A 186 -3.35 -16.08 29.66
C ARG A 186 -2.63 -15.11 28.72
N GLU A 187 -3.25 -14.79 27.58
CA GLU A 187 -2.67 -13.89 26.58
C GLU A 187 -2.93 -12.39 26.86
N GLY A 188 -3.66 -12.06 27.93
CA GLY A 188 -4.07 -10.69 28.25
C GLY A 188 -5.04 -10.09 27.24
N LEU A 189 -5.92 -10.92 26.66
CA LEU A 189 -6.87 -10.55 25.61
C LEU A 189 -8.32 -10.65 26.10
N SER A 190 -9.21 -9.89 25.47
CA SER A 190 -10.66 -9.98 25.69
C SER A 190 -11.42 -9.94 24.38
N ASN A 191 -12.50 -10.72 24.29
CA ASN A 191 -13.45 -10.60 23.19
C ASN A 191 -14.32 -9.36 23.41
N GLY A 192 -14.68 -8.67 22.34
CA GLY A 192 -15.66 -7.58 22.41
C GLY A 192 -17.09 -8.11 22.26
N MET A 193 -18.07 -7.36 22.76
CA MET A 193 -19.49 -7.59 22.46
C MET A 193 -19.78 -7.26 20.99
N GLY A 194 -19.39 -8.14 20.07
CA GLY A 194 -19.66 -8.04 18.65
C GLY A 194 -20.43 -9.28 18.19
N GLY A 195 -21.75 -9.13 18.06
CA GLY A 195 -22.69 -10.02 17.38
C GLY A 195 -22.44 -11.53 17.54
N ARG A 196 -23.13 -12.16 18.48
CA ARG A 196 -23.52 -13.56 18.32
C ARG A 196 -24.29 -13.67 17.00
N ALA A 197 -23.62 -14.06 15.91
CA ALA A 197 -24.32 -14.73 14.84
C ALA A 197 -24.92 -15.98 15.48
N ALA A 198 -26.24 -16.04 15.55
CA ALA A 198 -26.99 -17.19 16.02
C ALA A 198 -26.52 -18.41 15.21
N VAL A 199 -25.74 -19.27 15.84
CA VAL A 199 -25.59 -20.64 15.37
C VAL A 199 -26.91 -21.30 15.76
N SER A 200 -27.83 -21.44 14.81
CA SER A 200 -28.95 -22.36 15.01
C SER A 200 -28.37 -23.76 15.04
N GLN A 201 -28.35 -24.33 16.25
CA GLN A 201 -28.25 -25.76 16.42
C GLN A 201 -29.56 -26.35 15.89
N SER A 202 -29.50 -27.02 14.74
CA SER A 202 -30.45 -28.09 14.43
C SER A 202 -29.70 -29.41 14.53
N VAL A 203 -29.55 -29.88 15.76
CA VAL A 203 -29.41 -31.31 16.02
C VAL A 203 -30.84 -31.83 16.19
N ARG A 204 -31.30 -32.64 15.22
CA ARG A 204 -32.25 -33.71 15.54
C ARG A 204 -31.71 -35.00 14.95
N GLN A 205 -31.54 -35.94 15.87
CA GLN A 205 -31.28 -37.35 15.66
C GLN A 205 -32.41 -37.97 14.83
N GLY A 206 -32.07 -39.00 14.07
CA GLY A 206 -33.01 -39.86 13.38
C GLY A 206 -32.26 -40.92 12.59
N TRP A 207 -31.78 -41.94 13.30
CA TRP A 207 -31.37 -43.20 12.69
C TRP A 207 -32.60 -43.86 12.04
N LEU A 208 -32.46 -44.39 10.83
CA LEU A 208 -33.03 -45.67 10.41
C LEU A 208 -32.44 -46.06 9.03
N THR A 209 -31.76 -47.20 9.06
CA THR A 209 -31.43 -48.14 7.98
C THR A 209 -32.50 -48.31 6.90
N ALA A 210 -32.10 -48.43 5.63
CA ALA A 210 -32.30 -49.63 4.81
C ALA A 210 -31.86 -49.44 3.34
N ALA A 211 -30.99 -50.36 2.89
CA ALA A 211 -31.03 -51.13 1.64
C ALA A 211 -31.16 -50.44 0.25
N LEU A 212 -30.13 -50.68 -0.59
CA LEU A 212 -30.20 -50.95 -2.05
C LEU A 212 -31.19 -52.12 -2.34
N PRO A 213 -31.70 -52.41 -3.56
CA PRO A 213 -31.13 -52.25 -4.91
C PRO A 213 -32.16 -51.71 -5.95
N PHE A 214 -31.94 -51.53 -7.26
CA PHE A 214 -31.11 -52.16 -8.31
C PHE A 214 -30.55 -51.09 -9.26
#